data_AF-A0A1F8L4S3-F1
#
_entry.id   AF-A0A1F8L4S3-F1
#
_cell.length_a   1.000
_cell.length_b   1.000
_cell.length_c   1.000
_cell.angle_alpha   90.00
_cell.angle_beta   90.00
_cell.angle_gamma   90.00
#
_symmetry.space_group_name_H-M   'P 1'
#
loop_
_entity.id
_entity.type
_entity.pdbx_description
1 polymer ?
#
loop_
_entity_poly.entity_id
_entity_poly.type
_entity_poly.pdbx_seq_one_letter_code
_entity_poly.pdbx_strand_id
1 'polypeptide(L)'
;MITPVTHLLPLTHLRRDRMLPIRGRVLFNVGDEVKATDIVAEADQHGDHLILDVRRALSLRNPEEANKRMRYKVGEKVEKGDILAQTGGIIPRVLRAQANGKVIGIHRGQIILEAAGSKLQIRAGISGRVTEVLPDRGLVIEGDGALLQGVWGNGKIASGMLLIKDRSADDELTRASLNADMRGAVVLAGHVTTKEPLIAAQELPINGLILASMTADLMQTAVKVNYPIILMEGFGRMPLNQAAFNLLSTNEKRDITLNGVWDADHHEKPELFIPLPAQGTPAQDYSELTRGKTVRVTVPPYAGQSALLVTIRHGLTLLANSQRVNAADIQLSTTQIVTVPLANLDVLE
;
A
#
# COMPACT_ATOMS: atom_id res chain seq x y z
N MET A 1 -19.07 -19.99 -8.65
CA MET A 1 -18.87 -18.54 -8.49
C MET A 1 -17.39 -18.35 -8.28
N ILE A 2 -16.75 -17.48 -9.06
CA ILE A 2 -15.33 -17.15 -8.88
C ILE A 2 -15.26 -16.05 -7.83
N THR A 3 -14.46 -16.27 -6.78
CA THR A 3 -14.32 -15.35 -5.66
C THR A 3 -12.85 -14.96 -5.53
N PRO A 4 -12.53 -13.69 -5.18
CA PRO A 4 -11.16 -13.30 -4.88
C PRO A 4 -10.58 -14.19 -3.77
N VAL A 5 -9.36 -14.67 -3.97
CA VAL A 5 -8.62 -15.44 -2.98
C VAL A 5 -7.80 -14.48 -2.12
N THR A 6 -7.76 -14.72 -0.82
CA THR A 6 -6.74 -14.14 0.05
C THR A 6 -5.73 -15.23 0.36
N HIS A 7 -4.53 -15.06 -0.16
CA HIS A 7 -3.46 -16.05 -0.05
C HIS A 7 -2.88 -16.07 1.37
N LEU A 8 -2.88 -17.24 2.00
CA LEU A 8 -2.22 -17.60 3.25
C LEU A 8 -1.40 -18.87 3.01
N LEU A 9 -0.47 -18.78 2.07
CA LEU A 9 0.24 -19.91 1.48
C LEU A 9 1.53 -20.19 2.26
N PRO A 10 1.69 -21.39 2.86
CA PRO A 10 2.92 -21.75 3.56
C PRO A 10 4.14 -21.85 2.66
N LEU A 11 3.92 -22.15 1.37
CA LEU A 11 4.96 -22.20 0.35
C LEU A 11 4.32 -21.99 -1.03
N THR A 12 4.83 -21.03 -1.78
CA THR A 12 4.40 -20.73 -3.15
C THR A 12 5.57 -20.22 -3.98
N HIS A 13 5.47 -20.41 -5.29
CA HIS A 13 6.35 -19.74 -6.24
C HIS A 13 5.69 -18.43 -6.68
N LEU A 14 6.32 -17.32 -6.34
CA LEU A 14 5.81 -15.99 -6.60
C LEU A 14 6.47 -15.40 -7.84
N ARG A 15 5.67 -14.83 -8.74
CA ARG A 15 6.12 -13.99 -9.85
C ARG A 15 5.49 -12.61 -9.71
N ARG A 16 6.30 -11.55 -9.70
CA ARG A 16 5.83 -10.15 -9.58
C ARG A 16 6.45 -9.29 -10.66
N ASP A 17 5.57 -8.66 -11.43
CA ASP A 17 5.95 -7.68 -12.45
C ASP A 17 6.13 -6.31 -11.78
N ARG A 18 7.28 -5.67 -12.00
CA ARG A 18 7.60 -4.34 -11.49
C ARG A 18 7.74 -3.37 -12.65
N MET A 19 6.63 -2.71 -12.96
CA MET A 19 6.47 -1.92 -14.18
C MET A 19 6.34 -0.43 -13.89
N LEU A 20 7.12 0.37 -14.60
CA LEU A 20 6.92 1.80 -14.69
C LEU A 20 5.70 2.09 -15.59
N PRO A 21 4.86 3.08 -15.19
CA PRO A 21 3.75 3.57 -15.99
C PRO A 21 4.22 4.40 -17.20
N ILE A 22 5.46 4.91 -17.17
CA ILE A 22 6.09 5.68 -18.24
C ILE A 22 7.44 5.05 -18.60
N ARG A 23 8.03 5.48 -19.72
CA ARG A 23 9.38 5.04 -20.09
C ARG A 23 10.40 5.54 -19.07
N GLY A 24 11.32 4.67 -18.69
CA GLY A 24 12.39 4.98 -17.75
C GLY A 24 13.58 4.05 -17.94
N ARG A 25 14.24 3.69 -16.84
CA ARG A 25 15.42 2.84 -16.83
C ARG A 25 15.27 1.74 -15.78
N VAL A 26 15.64 0.53 -16.18
CA VAL A 26 15.75 -0.63 -15.29
C VAL A 26 17.17 -0.67 -14.71
N LEU A 27 17.31 -0.95 -13.42
CA LEU A 27 18.58 -0.86 -12.68
C LEU A 27 19.26 -2.20 -12.44
N PHE A 28 18.64 -3.31 -12.84
CA PHE A 28 19.12 -4.68 -12.66
C PHE A 28 19.02 -5.47 -13.97
N ASN A 29 19.77 -6.57 -14.04
CA ASN A 29 19.81 -7.49 -15.18
C ASN A 29 19.15 -8.83 -14.82
N VAL A 30 18.81 -9.60 -15.85
CA VAL A 30 18.35 -10.98 -15.68
C VAL A 30 19.42 -11.80 -14.94
N GLY A 31 19.00 -12.52 -13.91
CA GLY A 31 19.86 -13.34 -13.05
C GLY A 31 20.25 -12.66 -11.73
N ASP A 32 20.12 -11.33 -11.62
CA ASP A 32 20.49 -10.61 -10.39
C ASP A 32 19.55 -10.96 -9.22
N GLU A 33 20.11 -10.96 -8.01
CA GLU A 33 19.36 -11.05 -6.75
C GLU A 33 19.00 -9.65 -6.27
N VAL A 34 17.75 -9.45 -5.86
CA VAL A 34 17.24 -8.18 -5.34
C VAL A 34 16.63 -8.35 -3.95
N LYS A 35 16.77 -7.32 -3.13
CA LYS A 35 16.01 -7.18 -1.89
C LYS A 35 14.73 -6.42 -2.16
N ALA A 36 13.68 -6.71 -1.40
CA ALA A 36 12.39 -6.03 -1.53
C ALA A 36 12.46 -4.49 -1.49
N THR A 37 13.43 -3.92 -0.77
CA THR A 37 13.59 -2.47 -0.65
C THR A 37 14.35 -1.82 -1.81
N ASP A 38 15.00 -2.61 -2.65
CA ASP A 38 15.83 -2.09 -3.75
C ASP A 38 14.96 -1.39 -4.79
N ILE A 39 15.45 -0.26 -5.28
CA ILE A 39 14.82 0.43 -6.41
C ILE A 39 15.24 -0.31 -7.67
N VAL A 40 14.28 -0.92 -8.36
CA VAL A 40 14.57 -1.77 -9.53
C VAL A 40 14.38 -1.06 -10.85
N ALA A 41 13.56 0.00 -10.86
CA ALA A 41 13.34 0.84 -12.02
C ALA A 41 13.03 2.27 -11.60
N GLU A 42 13.47 3.23 -12.40
CA GLU A 42 13.17 4.65 -12.18
C GLU A 42 12.87 5.37 -13.50
N ALA A 43 12.03 6.41 -13.43
CA ALA A 43 11.71 7.28 -14.55
C ALA A 43 11.68 8.75 -14.10
N ASP A 44 12.10 9.64 -14.99
CA ASP A 44 11.95 11.08 -14.79
C ASP A 44 10.58 11.52 -15.32
N GLN A 45 9.70 11.91 -14.40
CA GLN A 45 8.41 12.50 -14.72
C GLN A 45 8.59 14.01 -14.82
N HIS A 46 8.30 14.57 -16.00
CA HIS A 46 8.33 16.01 -16.21
C HIS A 46 7.26 16.69 -15.35
N GLY A 47 7.58 17.86 -14.81
CA GLY A 47 6.63 18.62 -14.01
C GLY A 47 5.55 19.27 -14.88
N ASP A 48 4.43 19.60 -14.24
CA ASP A 48 3.33 20.27 -14.94
C ASP A 48 3.73 21.65 -15.48
N HIS A 49 3.08 22.03 -16.58
CA HIS A 49 3.21 23.37 -17.15
C HIS A 49 2.15 24.29 -16.53
N LEU A 50 2.61 25.25 -15.75
CA LEU A 50 1.77 26.26 -15.11
C LEU A 50 1.79 27.55 -15.93
N ILE A 51 0.62 27.95 -16.42
CA ILE A 51 0.44 29.24 -17.12
C ILE A 51 -0.04 30.28 -16.11
N LEU A 52 0.80 31.27 -15.84
CA LEU A 52 0.54 32.32 -14.87
C LEU A 52 0.30 33.65 -15.60
N ASP A 53 -0.95 34.13 -15.51
CA ASP A 53 -1.35 35.39 -16.16
C ASP A 53 -0.97 36.60 -15.31
N VAL A 54 0.12 37.28 -15.69
CA VAL A 54 0.65 38.44 -14.99
C VAL A 54 -0.29 39.64 -15.12
N ARG A 55 -0.96 39.79 -16.26
CA ARG A 55 -1.91 40.90 -16.48
C ARG A 55 -3.08 40.80 -15.53
N ARG A 56 -3.68 39.62 -15.42
CA ARG A 56 -4.80 39.37 -14.51
C ARG A 56 -4.36 39.51 -13.05
N ALA A 57 -3.22 38.92 -12.69
CA ALA A 57 -2.70 38.97 -11.32
C ALA A 57 -2.38 40.40 -10.85
N LEU A 58 -1.82 41.22 -11.74
CA LEU A 58 -1.45 42.61 -11.45
C LEU A 58 -2.51 43.65 -11.85
N SER A 59 -3.65 43.21 -12.42
CA SER A 59 -4.69 44.05 -13.03
C SER A 59 -4.19 45.07 -14.06
N LEU A 60 -3.31 44.61 -14.96
CA LEU A 60 -2.77 45.40 -16.07
C LEU A 60 -3.58 45.19 -17.35
N ARG A 61 -3.84 46.27 -18.08
CA ARG A 61 -4.58 46.21 -19.36
C ARG A 61 -3.67 45.83 -20.53
N ASN A 62 -2.42 46.30 -20.52
CA ASN A 62 -1.46 46.13 -21.61
C ASN A 62 -0.49 44.95 -21.34
N PRO A 63 -0.34 43.99 -22.29
CA PRO A 63 0.68 42.95 -22.24
C PRO A 63 2.13 43.45 -22.13
N GLU A 64 2.46 44.57 -22.77
CA GLU A 64 3.81 45.16 -22.74
C GLU A 64 4.18 45.64 -21.33
N GLU A 65 3.22 46.23 -20.62
CA GLU A 65 3.42 46.65 -19.23
C GLU A 65 3.62 45.44 -18.31
N ALA A 66 2.87 44.35 -18.56
CA ALA A 66 3.05 43.13 -17.79
C ALA A 66 4.46 42.56 -17.96
N ASN A 67 4.99 42.50 -19.19
CA ASN A 67 6.35 42.04 -19.47
C ASN A 67 7.41 42.86 -18.72
N LYS A 68 7.25 44.20 -18.64
CA LYS A 68 8.17 45.08 -17.89
C LYS A 68 8.17 44.85 -16.38
N ARG A 69 7.14 44.19 -15.84
CA ARG A 69 7.01 43.91 -14.39
C ARG A 69 7.46 42.52 -14.00
N MET A 70 7.80 41.67 -14.96
CA MET A 70 8.32 40.33 -14.70
C MET A 70 9.77 40.41 -14.24
N ARG A 71 10.11 39.63 -13.22
CA ARG A 71 11.46 39.60 -12.64
C ARG A 71 12.36 38.53 -13.24
N TYR A 72 11.76 37.45 -13.75
CA TYR A 72 12.48 36.30 -14.29
C TYR A 72 12.44 36.26 -15.81
N LYS A 73 13.49 35.73 -16.43
CA LYS A 73 13.61 35.49 -17.87
C LYS A 73 13.44 34.01 -18.19
N VAL A 74 13.15 33.74 -19.47
CA VAL A 74 13.16 32.36 -20.00
C VAL A 74 14.53 31.73 -19.74
N GLY A 75 14.52 30.53 -19.15
CA GLY A 75 15.71 29.80 -18.74
C GLY A 75 16.00 29.84 -17.24
N GLU A 76 15.45 30.80 -16.51
CA GLU A 76 15.75 30.98 -15.08
C GLU A 76 14.94 30.04 -14.17
N LYS A 77 15.57 29.58 -13.10
CA LYS A 77 14.94 28.76 -12.06
C LYS A 77 14.22 29.65 -11.05
N VAL A 78 13.08 29.18 -10.57
CA VAL A 78 12.28 29.83 -9.53
C VAL A 78 11.98 28.85 -8.41
N GLU A 79 11.89 29.35 -7.19
CA GLU A 79 11.43 28.61 -6.02
C GLU A 79 9.99 29.00 -5.68
N LYS A 80 9.25 28.08 -5.07
CA LYS A 80 7.88 28.32 -4.64
C LYS A 80 7.86 29.51 -3.68
N GLY A 81 7.01 30.49 -3.98
CA GLY A 81 6.90 31.73 -3.22
C GLY A 81 7.71 32.90 -3.79
N ASP A 82 8.62 32.66 -4.74
CA ASP A 82 9.37 33.71 -5.43
C ASP A 82 8.43 34.72 -6.09
N ILE A 83 8.80 36.00 -6.05
CA ILE A 83 8.02 37.06 -6.69
C ILE A 83 8.34 37.04 -8.19
N LEU A 84 7.40 36.53 -8.98
CA LEU A 84 7.53 36.46 -10.43
C LEU A 84 7.29 37.81 -11.09
N ALA A 85 6.34 38.58 -10.58
CA ALA A 85 6.03 39.92 -11.05
C ALA A 85 5.37 40.75 -9.96
N GLN A 86 5.54 42.07 -10.00
CA GLN A 86 4.90 42.97 -9.04
C GLN A 86 4.57 44.36 -9.61
N THR A 87 3.52 44.99 -9.08
CA THR A 87 3.27 46.42 -9.33
C THR A 87 4.11 47.30 -8.40
N GLY A 88 4.23 48.59 -8.74
CA GLY A 88 4.77 49.62 -7.85
C GLY A 88 3.64 50.32 -7.09
N GLY A 89 4.00 51.21 -6.16
CA GLY A 89 3.04 52.00 -5.36
C GLY A 89 2.97 51.58 -3.89
N ILE A 90 2.08 52.22 -3.13
CA ILE A 90 1.95 52.07 -1.65
C ILE A 90 1.48 50.66 -1.25
N ILE A 91 0.65 50.01 -2.07
CA ILE A 91 0.19 48.62 -1.87
C ILE A 91 0.50 47.82 -3.14
N PRO A 92 1.67 47.15 -3.23
CA PRO A 92 2.06 46.42 -4.42
C PRO A 92 1.25 45.12 -4.54
N ARG A 93 0.75 44.84 -5.75
CA ARG A 93 0.23 43.52 -6.11
C ARG A 93 1.39 42.64 -6.53
N VAL A 94 1.34 41.39 -6.12
CA VAL A 94 2.45 40.45 -6.29
C VAL A 94 1.90 39.15 -6.86
N LEU A 95 2.53 38.68 -7.94
CA LEU A 95 2.36 37.33 -8.42
C LEU A 95 3.53 36.50 -7.93
N ARG A 96 3.24 35.39 -7.24
CA ARG A 96 4.25 34.47 -6.71
C ARG A 96 4.25 33.15 -7.48
N ALA A 97 5.42 32.51 -7.53
CA ALA A 97 5.57 31.16 -8.05
C ALA A 97 4.78 30.16 -7.19
N GLN A 98 4.00 29.30 -7.85
CA GLN A 98 3.16 28.31 -7.17
C GLN A 98 3.91 27.01 -6.86
N ALA A 99 5.03 26.78 -7.55
CA ALA A 99 5.91 25.61 -7.41
C ALA A 99 7.36 25.99 -7.70
N ASN A 100 8.30 25.15 -7.25
CA ASN A 100 9.68 25.18 -7.73
C ASN A 100 9.68 24.80 -9.21
N GLY A 101 10.52 25.42 -10.03
CA GLY A 101 10.54 25.13 -11.45
C GLY A 101 11.47 26.03 -12.27
N LYS A 102 11.22 26.07 -13.58
CA LYS A 102 11.97 26.86 -14.55
C LYS A 102 11.03 27.62 -15.47
N VAL A 103 11.31 28.90 -15.72
CA VAL A 103 10.55 29.68 -16.72
C VAL A 103 10.93 29.18 -18.10
N ILE A 104 9.99 28.60 -18.84
CA ILE A 104 10.24 28.06 -20.17
C ILE A 104 9.71 28.98 -21.28
N GLY A 105 8.84 29.92 -20.95
CA GLY A 105 8.26 30.83 -21.93
C GLY A 105 7.65 32.07 -21.29
N ILE A 106 7.70 33.18 -22.01
CA ILE A 106 7.02 34.41 -21.67
C ILE A 106 6.33 34.92 -22.93
N HIS A 107 4.99 34.92 -22.92
CA HIS A 107 4.20 35.30 -24.09
C HIS A 107 2.99 36.13 -23.68
N ARG A 108 2.78 37.28 -24.35
CA ARG A 108 1.59 38.13 -24.19
C ARG A 108 1.22 38.47 -22.73
N GLY A 109 2.21 38.70 -21.88
CA GLY A 109 1.99 39.01 -20.46
C GLY A 109 1.71 37.78 -19.58
N GLN A 110 2.03 36.58 -20.05
CA GLN A 110 1.93 35.32 -19.30
C GLN A 110 3.31 34.70 -19.12
N ILE A 111 3.53 34.08 -17.96
CA ILE A 111 4.71 33.27 -17.65
C ILE A 111 4.30 31.81 -17.76
N ILE A 112 5.05 31.03 -18.54
CA ILE A 112 4.93 29.57 -18.59
C ILE A 112 6.04 29.01 -17.72
N LEU A 113 5.65 28.42 -16.60
CA LEU A 113 6.53 27.80 -15.63
C LEU A 113 6.43 26.28 -15.77
N GLU A 114 7.53 25.63 -16.11
CA GLU A 114 7.63 24.18 -15.99
C GLU A 114 7.99 23.87 -14.53
N ALA A 115 7.08 23.20 -13.80
CA ALA A 115 7.37 22.77 -12.45
C ALA A 115 8.54 21.78 -12.44
N ALA A 116 9.27 21.71 -11.32
CA ALA A 116 10.29 20.68 -11.15
C ALA A 116 9.62 19.30 -11.26
N GLY A 117 10.14 18.46 -12.16
CA GLY A 117 9.70 17.08 -12.29
C GLY A 117 9.94 16.26 -11.02
N SER A 118 9.38 15.06 -10.99
CA SER A 118 9.60 14.08 -9.93
C SER A 118 10.29 12.85 -10.50
N LYS A 119 11.04 12.15 -9.65
CA LYS A 119 11.50 10.81 -9.96
C LYS A 119 10.44 9.82 -9.53
N LEU A 120 9.96 9.02 -10.46
CA LEU A 120 9.17 7.84 -10.15
C LEU A 120 10.13 6.68 -9.92
N GLN A 121 9.98 5.98 -8.80
CA GLN A 121 10.81 4.84 -8.44
C GLN A 121 9.93 3.67 -8.06
N ILE A 122 10.20 2.51 -8.65
CA ILE A 122 9.54 1.25 -8.33
C ILE A 122 10.51 0.39 -7.53
N ARG A 123 10.06 -0.10 -6.39
CA ARG A 123 10.81 -1.04 -5.56
C ARG A 123 10.55 -2.47 -6.00
N ALA A 124 11.50 -3.36 -5.74
CA ALA A 124 11.34 -4.80 -5.93
C ALA A 124 10.11 -5.34 -5.19
N GLY A 125 9.87 -4.85 -3.97
CA GLY A 125 8.77 -5.18 -3.06
C GLY A 125 8.63 -6.65 -2.65
N ILE A 126 9.42 -7.54 -3.23
CA ILE A 126 9.73 -8.89 -2.74
C ILE A 126 11.23 -9.11 -2.90
N SER A 127 11.80 -10.00 -2.08
CA SER A 127 13.20 -10.43 -2.26
C SER A 127 13.21 -11.67 -3.15
N GLY A 128 14.12 -11.72 -4.12
CA GLY A 128 14.16 -12.82 -5.09
C GLY A 128 15.10 -12.53 -6.27
N ARG A 129 14.93 -13.29 -7.34
CA ARG A 129 15.76 -13.22 -8.55
C ARG A 129 15.03 -12.52 -9.68
N VAL A 130 15.73 -11.68 -10.43
CA VAL A 130 15.23 -11.09 -11.68
C VAL A 130 15.23 -12.16 -12.77
N THR A 131 14.06 -12.51 -13.31
CA THR A 131 13.93 -13.55 -14.35
C THR A 131 13.70 -12.98 -15.75
N GLU A 132 13.17 -11.75 -15.82
CA GLU A 132 12.93 -11.06 -17.08
C GLU A 132 13.19 -9.56 -16.90
N VAL A 133 13.73 -8.92 -17.92
CA VAL A 133 13.88 -7.46 -17.99
C VAL A 133 13.14 -6.97 -19.23
N LEU A 134 12.23 -6.02 -19.03
CA LEU A 134 11.51 -5.31 -20.09
C LEU A 134 12.17 -3.94 -20.26
N PRO A 135 12.97 -3.72 -21.33
CA PRO A 135 13.69 -2.47 -21.54
C PRO A 135 12.78 -1.25 -21.45
N ASP A 136 13.30 -0.20 -20.81
CA ASP A 136 12.63 1.08 -20.55
C ASP A 136 11.31 1.01 -19.77
N ARG A 137 10.90 -0.17 -19.28
CA ARG A 137 9.61 -0.34 -18.60
C ARG A 137 9.72 -0.98 -17.24
N GLY A 138 10.48 -2.05 -17.06
CA GLY A 138 10.45 -2.77 -15.80
C GLY A 138 11.15 -4.11 -15.83
N LEU A 139 10.91 -4.91 -14.81
CA LEU A 139 11.45 -6.26 -14.71
C LEU A 139 10.47 -7.18 -13.98
N VAL A 140 10.74 -8.47 -14.05
CA VAL A 140 10.00 -9.52 -13.35
C VAL A 140 10.91 -10.12 -12.30
N ILE A 141 10.37 -10.25 -11.08
CA ILE A 141 11.05 -10.87 -9.94
C ILE A 141 10.31 -12.13 -9.59
N GLU A 142 11.06 -13.21 -9.40
CA GLU A 142 10.56 -14.47 -8.90
C GLU A 142 11.22 -14.85 -7.57
N GLY A 143 10.45 -15.50 -6.71
CA GLY A 143 10.94 -16.00 -5.43
C GLY A 143 10.03 -17.06 -4.84
N ASP A 144 10.62 -18.01 -4.13
CA ASP A 144 9.90 -19.05 -3.42
C ASP A 144 9.83 -18.74 -1.92
N GLY A 145 8.65 -18.91 -1.33
CA GLY A 145 8.46 -18.54 0.06
C GLY A 145 7.03 -18.68 0.55
N ALA A 146 6.81 -18.34 1.82
CA ALA A 146 5.47 -18.17 2.37
C ALA A 146 4.91 -16.80 1.95
N LEU A 147 3.64 -16.77 1.55
CA LEU A 147 2.92 -15.57 1.15
C LEU A 147 1.68 -15.40 2.02
N LEU A 148 1.54 -14.21 2.62
CA LEU A 148 0.30 -13.82 3.29
C LEU A 148 -0.18 -12.50 2.70
N GLN A 149 -1.48 -12.38 2.43
CA GLN A 149 -2.09 -11.14 1.96
C GLN A 149 -2.91 -10.48 3.06
N GLY A 150 -2.66 -9.19 3.28
CA GLY A 150 -3.46 -8.35 4.16
C GLY A 150 -4.65 -7.72 3.44
N VAL A 151 -5.53 -7.12 4.23
CA VAL A 151 -6.71 -6.37 3.75
C VAL A 151 -6.37 -4.91 3.47
N TRP A 152 -5.42 -4.33 4.21
CA TRP A 152 -5.03 -2.93 4.07
C TRP A 152 -3.56 -2.72 4.43
N GLY A 153 -2.89 -1.80 3.73
CA GLY A 153 -1.51 -1.42 3.99
C GLY A 153 -1.29 0.08 3.81
N ASN A 154 -0.26 0.63 4.44
CA ASN A 154 0.01 2.08 4.43
C ASN A 154 0.95 2.55 3.29
N GLY A 155 1.16 1.73 2.26
CA GLY A 155 1.95 2.04 1.07
C GLY A 155 3.47 1.92 1.22
N LYS A 156 3.99 1.52 2.38
CA LYS A 156 5.44 1.45 2.64
C LYS A 156 5.97 0.04 2.50
N ILE A 157 7.29 -0.07 2.29
CA ILE A 157 7.98 -1.35 2.11
C ILE A 157 9.20 -1.40 3.01
N ALA A 158 9.35 -2.50 3.74
CA ALA A 158 10.56 -2.77 4.51
C ALA A 158 10.75 -4.28 4.69
N SER A 159 11.87 -4.67 5.29
CA SER A 159 12.12 -6.05 5.69
C SER A 159 12.84 -6.09 7.01
N GLY A 160 12.69 -7.17 7.75
CA GLY A 160 13.38 -7.39 9.01
C GLY A 160 12.99 -8.72 9.63
N MET A 161 13.63 -9.05 10.74
CA MET A 161 13.34 -10.28 11.47
C MET A 161 11.93 -10.24 12.08
N LEU A 162 11.13 -11.28 11.85
CA LEU A 162 9.80 -11.42 12.43
C LEU A 162 9.89 -11.72 13.93
N LEU A 163 9.30 -10.86 14.74
CA LEU A 163 9.08 -11.07 16.17
C LEU A 163 7.59 -11.12 16.47
N ILE A 164 7.17 -12.08 17.27
CA ILE A 164 5.78 -12.23 17.67
C ILE A 164 5.65 -11.76 19.11
N LYS A 165 4.92 -10.66 19.29
CA LYS A 165 4.76 -10.07 20.62
C LYS A 165 3.64 -10.72 21.42
N ASP A 166 2.56 -11.03 20.72
CA ASP A 166 1.30 -11.43 21.34
C ASP A 166 1.17 -12.95 21.33
N ARG A 167 0.79 -13.50 22.49
CA ARG A 167 0.62 -14.96 22.65
C ARG A 167 -0.78 -15.40 22.25
N SER A 168 -1.69 -14.45 22.06
CA SER A 168 -3.06 -14.67 21.61
C SER A 168 -3.43 -13.74 20.46
N ALA A 169 -4.28 -14.22 19.56
CA ALA A 169 -4.78 -13.46 18.42
C ALA A 169 -5.63 -12.23 18.80
N ASP A 170 -6.10 -12.17 20.06
CA ASP A 170 -6.97 -11.11 20.61
C ASP A 170 -6.22 -9.98 21.35
N ASP A 171 -4.90 -10.08 21.52
CA ASP A 171 -4.14 -9.14 22.35
C ASP A 171 -4.17 -7.71 21.77
N GLU A 172 -4.05 -6.71 22.65
CA GLU A 172 -3.97 -5.29 22.26
C GLU A 172 -2.52 -4.79 22.33
N LEU A 173 -2.04 -4.18 21.24
CA LEU A 173 -0.75 -3.54 21.22
C LEU A 173 -0.83 -2.19 21.93
N THR A 174 -0.08 -2.06 23.02
CA THR A 174 0.04 -0.82 23.79
C THR A 174 1.46 -0.27 23.70
N ARG A 175 1.67 1.00 24.11
CA ARG A 175 3.02 1.56 24.22
C ARG A 175 3.94 0.72 25.13
N ALA A 176 3.38 0.15 26.21
CA ALA A 176 4.13 -0.69 27.15
C ALA A 176 4.48 -2.06 26.57
N SER A 177 3.79 -2.50 25.51
CA SER A 177 4.10 -3.73 24.80
C SER A 177 5.40 -3.63 23.99
N LEU A 178 5.86 -2.42 23.66
CA LEU A 178 7.05 -2.17 22.86
C LEU A 178 8.31 -2.12 23.72
N ASN A 179 9.36 -2.85 23.34
CA ASN A 179 10.61 -2.94 24.08
C ASN A 179 11.85 -2.92 23.17
N ALA A 180 13.04 -2.75 23.76
CA ALA A 180 14.29 -2.56 23.02
C ALA A 180 14.64 -3.70 22.04
N ASP A 181 14.16 -4.91 22.30
CA ASP A 181 14.45 -6.10 21.48
C ASP A 181 13.76 -6.06 20.11
N MET A 182 12.76 -5.18 19.93
CA MET A 182 12.02 -5.01 18.68
C MET A 182 12.69 -4.05 17.68
N ARG A 183 13.78 -3.39 18.07
CA ARG A 183 14.45 -2.43 17.19
C ARG A 183 14.91 -3.11 15.90
N GLY A 184 14.54 -2.55 14.76
CA GLY A 184 14.83 -3.11 13.44
C GLY A 184 14.07 -4.39 13.08
N ALA A 185 13.17 -4.86 13.95
CA ALA A 185 12.35 -6.03 13.70
C ALA A 185 11.04 -5.67 12.97
N VAL A 186 10.43 -6.69 12.37
CA VAL A 186 9.03 -6.66 11.98
C VAL A 186 8.23 -7.31 13.11
N VAL A 187 7.28 -6.59 13.68
CA VAL A 187 6.53 -7.06 14.86
C VAL A 187 5.13 -7.50 14.45
N LEU A 188 4.76 -8.73 14.81
CA LEU A 188 3.37 -9.18 14.81
C LEU A 188 2.72 -8.84 16.14
N ALA A 189 1.58 -8.16 16.07
CA ALA A 189 0.72 -7.86 17.21
C ALA A 189 -0.76 -8.02 16.83
N GLY A 190 -1.64 -8.06 17.83
CA GLY A 190 -3.08 -8.15 17.66
C GLY A 190 -3.68 -6.84 17.17
N HIS A 191 -4.54 -6.21 17.97
CA HIS A 191 -5.27 -5.01 17.56
C HIS A 191 -4.70 -3.72 18.18
N VAL A 192 -4.95 -2.58 17.55
CA VAL A 192 -4.60 -1.24 18.06
C VAL A 192 -5.85 -0.34 18.09
N THR A 193 -6.11 0.29 19.23
CA THR A 193 -7.24 1.21 19.40
C THR A 193 -6.85 2.67 19.61
N THR A 194 -5.57 2.93 19.90
CA THR A 194 -5.07 4.29 20.12
C THR A 194 -3.82 4.59 19.28
N LYS A 195 -3.47 5.87 19.13
CA LYS A 195 -2.34 6.30 18.28
C LYS A 195 -0.97 6.12 18.93
N GLU A 196 -0.93 6.08 20.26
CA GLU A 196 0.29 6.08 21.06
C GLU A 196 1.23 4.91 20.72
N PRO A 197 0.76 3.66 20.53
CA PRO A 197 1.62 2.54 20.13
C PRO A 197 2.24 2.75 18.74
N LEU A 198 1.50 3.30 17.78
CA LEU A 198 2.01 3.55 16.43
C LEU A 198 3.13 4.59 16.43
N ILE A 199 2.98 5.65 17.24
CA ILE A 199 3.99 6.69 17.41
C ILE A 199 5.21 6.13 18.16
N ALA A 200 4.99 5.40 19.26
CA ALA A 200 6.07 4.80 20.03
C ALA A 200 6.90 3.77 19.23
N ALA A 201 6.27 3.02 18.33
CA ALA A 201 6.96 2.10 17.42
C ALA A 201 7.90 2.83 16.45
N GLN A 202 7.55 4.06 16.04
CA GLN A 202 8.43 4.92 15.24
C GLN A 202 9.63 5.43 16.06
N GLU A 203 9.42 5.76 17.33
CA GLU A 203 10.47 6.21 18.26
C GLU A 203 11.46 5.08 18.61
N LEU A 204 11.01 3.82 18.57
CA LEU A 204 11.78 2.60 18.84
C LEU A 204 12.58 2.07 17.63
N PRO A 205 12.60 2.83 16.54
CA PRO A 205 12.60 2.38 15.13
C PRO A 205 12.45 0.87 14.89
N ILE A 206 11.21 0.39 14.82
CA ILE A 206 10.91 -0.94 14.23
C ILE A 206 10.92 -0.86 12.70
N ASN A 207 11.19 -1.98 12.01
CA ASN A 207 11.16 -2.04 10.55
C ASN A 207 9.74 -2.24 9.99
N GLY A 208 8.78 -2.70 10.79
CA GLY A 208 7.40 -2.84 10.32
C GLY A 208 6.47 -3.43 11.36
N LEU A 209 5.17 -3.28 11.14
CA LEU A 209 4.13 -3.77 12.02
C LEU A 209 3.07 -4.56 11.24
N ILE A 210 2.81 -5.77 11.70
CA ILE A 210 1.72 -6.63 11.23
C ILE A 210 0.67 -6.61 12.33
N LEU A 211 -0.54 -6.18 12.00
CA LEU A 211 -1.65 -6.09 12.94
C LEU A 211 -2.79 -7.01 12.50
N ALA A 212 -3.49 -7.59 13.48
CA ALA A 212 -4.78 -8.19 13.23
C ALA A 212 -5.76 -7.14 12.69
N SER A 213 -5.98 -6.07 13.45
CA SER A 213 -6.89 -4.99 13.08
C SER A 213 -6.52 -3.66 13.75
N MET A 214 -7.10 -2.55 13.28
CA MET A 214 -7.02 -1.27 13.98
C MET A 214 -8.32 -0.46 13.87
N THR A 215 -8.56 0.47 14.79
CA THR A 215 -9.70 1.38 14.67
C THR A 215 -9.53 2.33 13.47
N ALA A 216 -10.64 2.63 12.78
CA ALA A 216 -10.62 3.36 11.51
C ALA A 216 -10.10 4.81 11.63
N ASP A 217 -10.27 5.43 12.78
CA ASP A 217 -9.78 6.78 13.09
C ASP A 217 -8.24 6.88 13.07
N LEU A 218 -7.54 5.75 13.22
CA LEU A 218 -6.08 5.69 13.20
C LEU A 218 -5.48 5.66 11.79
N MET A 219 -6.30 5.51 10.73
CA MET A 219 -5.81 5.41 9.34
C MET A 219 -4.88 6.57 8.96
N GLN A 220 -5.25 7.81 9.31
CA GLN A 220 -4.44 9.00 9.01
C GLN A 220 -3.12 9.02 9.78
N THR A 221 -3.07 8.41 10.97
CA THR A 221 -1.83 8.25 11.74
C THR A 221 -0.96 7.16 11.11
N ALA A 222 -1.54 6.01 10.77
CA ALA A 222 -0.85 4.87 10.18
C ALA A 222 -0.21 5.19 8.81
N VAL A 223 -0.83 6.06 8.00
CA VAL A 223 -0.24 6.53 6.74
C VAL A 223 0.96 7.46 6.97
N LYS A 224 0.99 8.21 8.09
CA LYS A 224 2.04 9.20 8.38
C LYS A 224 3.30 8.61 9.04
N VAL A 225 3.19 7.46 9.73
CA VAL A 225 4.39 6.83 10.31
C VAL A 225 5.38 6.39 9.24
N ASN A 226 6.67 6.33 9.55
CA ASN A 226 7.74 6.08 8.58
C ASN A 226 8.05 4.59 8.30
N TYR A 227 7.29 3.65 8.86
CA TYR A 227 7.45 2.21 8.67
C TYR A 227 6.17 1.57 8.08
N PRO A 228 6.26 0.41 7.41
CA PRO A 228 5.10 -0.31 6.90
C PRO A 228 4.18 -0.84 8.00
N ILE A 229 2.87 -0.65 7.80
CA ILE A 229 1.82 -1.27 8.58
C ILE A 229 0.95 -2.07 7.62
N ILE A 230 0.68 -3.34 7.95
CA ILE A 230 -0.28 -4.19 7.24
C ILE A 230 -1.32 -4.70 8.24
N LEU A 231 -2.61 -4.57 7.88
CA LEU A 231 -3.73 -5.15 8.61
C LEU A 231 -4.15 -6.45 7.94
N MET A 232 -4.24 -7.53 8.70
CA MET A 232 -4.65 -8.84 8.19
C MET A 232 -6.18 -8.96 8.09
N GLU A 233 -6.92 -8.42 9.07
CA GLU A 233 -8.39 -8.47 9.10
C GLU A 233 -9.05 -7.10 8.83
N GLY A 234 -8.27 -6.02 8.77
CA GLY A 234 -8.75 -4.68 8.41
C GLY A 234 -9.17 -3.84 9.62
N PHE A 235 -10.26 -3.09 9.50
CA PHE A 235 -10.62 -2.05 10.46
C PHE A 235 -11.67 -2.50 11.48
N GLY A 236 -11.40 -2.24 12.76
CA GLY A 236 -12.24 -2.63 13.89
C GLY A 236 -11.44 -3.32 14.98
N ARG A 237 -12.12 -4.11 15.80
CA ARG A 237 -11.53 -4.97 16.83
C ARG A 237 -11.78 -6.42 16.45
N MET A 238 -10.86 -6.99 15.68
CA MET A 238 -10.95 -8.34 15.14
C MET A 238 -9.65 -9.08 15.47
N PRO A 239 -9.73 -10.32 15.99
CA PRO A 239 -8.55 -11.13 16.20
C PRO A 239 -7.91 -11.53 14.89
N LEU A 240 -6.61 -11.80 14.92
CA LEU A 240 -5.92 -12.37 13.77
C LEU A 240 -6.52 -13.75 13.44
N ASN A 241 -6.74 -14.02 12.16
CA ASN A 241 -7.16 -15.35 11.74
C ASN A 241 -6.15 -16.43 12.16
N GLN A 242 -6.65 -17.56 12.69
CA GLN A 242 -5.80 -18.64 13.18
C GLN A 242 -4.84 -19.19 12.13
N ALA A 243 -5.24 -19.24 10.85
CA ALA A 243 -4.37 -19.72 9.77
C ALA A 243 -3.17 -18.79 9.58
N ALA A 244 -3.40 -17.48 9.55
CA ALA A 244 -2.34 -16.48 9.46
C ALA A 244 -1.43 -16.48 10.70
N PHE A 245 -2.02 -16.57 11.91
CA PHE A 245 -1.27 -16.67 13.16
C PHE A 245 -0.36 -17.89 13.18
N ASN A 246 -0.87 -19.07 12.81
CA ASN A 246 -0.10 -20.30 12.76
C ASN A 246 1.06 -20.18 11.76
N LEU A 247 0.80 -19.68 10.55
CA LEU A 247 1.82 -19.54 9.52
C LEU A 247 2.93 -18.58 9.96
N LEU A 248 2.59 -17.41 10.51
CA LEU A 248 3.57 -16.46 11.05
C LEU A 248 4.33 -17.05 12.24
N SER A 249 3.65 -17.78 13.13
CA SER A 249 4.27 -18.45 14.30
C SER A 249 5.32 -19.48 13.90
N THR A 250 5.06 -20.28 12.87
CA THR A 250 6.04 -21.25 12.35
C THR A 250 7.26 -20.60 11.69
N ASN A 251 7.20 -19.30 11.42
CA ASN A 251 8.26 -18.51 10.78
C ASN A 251 8.85 -17.43 11.70
N GLU A 252 8.60 -17.48 13.01
CA GLU A 252 9.23 -16.57 13.97
C GLU A 252 10.77 -16.58 13.81
N LYS A 253 11.39 -15.40 13.95
CA LYS A 253 12.83 -15.16 13.79
C LYS A 253 13.39 -15.32 12.37
N ARG A 254 12.54 -15.53 11.35
CA ARG A 254 12.95 -15.42 9.94
C ARG A 254 12.84 -13.98 9.46
N ASP A 255 13.61 -13.64 8.44
CA ASP A 255 13.44 -12.37 7.72
C ASP A 255 12.13 -12.40 6.93
N ILE A 256 11.35 -11.34 7.07
CA ILE A 256 10.08 -11.13 6.37
C ILE A 256 10.09 -9.78 5.67
N THR A 257 9.54 -9.74 4.46
CA THR A 257 9.25 -8.52 3.73
C THR A 257 7.81 -8.10 3.97
N LEU A 258 7.60 -6.82 4.28
CA LEU A 258 6.29 -6.19 4.27
C LEU A 258 6.20 -5.30 3.05
N ASN A 259 5.30 -5.60 2.13
CA ASN A 259 4.90 -4.74 1.05
C ASN A 259 3.51 -4.17 1.35
N GLY A 260 3.44 -2.99 1.95
CA GLY A 260 2.20 -2.34 2.34
C GLY A 260 1.49 -1.61 1.20
N VAL A 261 1.94 -1.73 -0.06
CA VAL A 261 1.22 -1.17 -1.21
C VAL A 261 -0.18 -1.76 -1.26
N TRP A 262 -1.16 -0.88 -1.37
CA TRP A 262 -2.57 -1.24 -1.40
C TRP A 262 -3.28 -0.31 -2.38
N ASP A 263 -3.99 -0.92 -3.32
CA ASP A 263 -4.79 -0.21 -4.31
C ASP A 263 -6.06 -1.02 -4.57
N ALA A 264 -7.19 -0.52 -4.07
CA ALA A 264 -8.48 -1.17 -4.25
C ALA A 264 -8.95 -1.16 -5.71
N ASP A 265 -8.58 -0.14 -6.49
CA ASP A 265 -9.03 0.03 -7.87
C ASP A 265 -8.27 -0.91 -8.82
N HIS A 266 -7.01 -1.21 -8.50
CA HIS A 266 -6.17 -2.15 -9.25
C HIS A 266 -6.06 -3.54 -8.61
N HIS A 267 -6.85 -3.81 -7.57
CA HIS A 267 -6.84 -5.06 -6.80
C HIS A 267 -5.45 -5.44 -6.23
N GLU A 268 -4.58 -4.45 -5.96
CA GLU A 268 -3.29 -4.69 -5.33
C GLU A 268 -3.48 -4.80 -3.82
N LYS A 269 -3.23 -5.99 -3.29
CA LYS A 269 -3.30 -6.26 -1.85
C LYS A 269 -1.91 -6.10 -1.24
N PRO A 270 -1.81 -5.60 0.01
CA PRO A 270 -0.56 -5.64 0.75
C PRO A 270 -0.17 -7.08 1.01
N GLU A 271 1.13 -7.36 0.97
CA GLU A 271 1.66 -8.71 1.04
C GLU A 271 2.79 -8.80 2.08
N LEU A 272 2.85 -9.96 2.74
CA LEU A 272 3.97 -10.39 3.54
C LEU A 272 4.63 -11.56 2.84
N PHE A 273 5.95 -11.50 2.68
CA PHE A 273 6.71 -12.54 2.00
C PHE A 273 7.88 -12.99 2.85
N ILE A 274 7.98 -14.31 3.07
CA ILE A 274 9.07 -14.94 3.83
C ILE A 274 9.80 -15.87 2.86
N PRO A 275 11.01 -15.52 2.39
CA PRO A 275 11.78 -16.41 1.54
C PRO A 275 12.08 -17.73 2.24
N LEU A 276 11.83 -18.85 1.55
CA LEU A 276 12.09 -20.20 2.07
C LEU A 276 13.04 -20.96 1.14
N PRO A 277 13.95 -21.81 1.69
CA PRO A 277 14.86 -22.63 0.89
C PRO A 277 14.15 -23.88 0.34
N ALA A 278 12.97 -23.71 -0.23
CA ALA A 278 12.15 -24.76 -0.81
C ALA A 278 11.44 -24.21 -2.04
N GLN A 279 11.26 -25.04 -3.07
CA GLN A 279 10.57 -24.63 -4.28
C GLN A 279 9.06 -24.79 -4.11
N GLY A 280 8.31 -23.73 -4.37
CA GLY A 280 6.86 -23.75 -4.34
C GLY A 280 6.26 -24.06 -5.70
N THR A 281 4.93 -24.12 -5.73
CA THR A 281 4.15 -24.09 -6.98
C THR A 281 3.47 -22.73 -7.12
N PRO A 282 3.29 -22.20 -8.34
CA PRO A 282 2.54 -20.96 -8.53
C PRO A 282 1.12 -21.07 -7.98
N ALA A 283 0.70 -20.07 -7.22
CA ALA A 283 -0.67 -19.97 -6.72
C ALA A 283 -1.62 -19.46 -7.80
N GLN A 284 -2.91 -19.84 -7.70
CA GLN A 284 -3.97 -19.33 -8.56
C GLN A 284 -4.72 -18.21 -7.85
N ASP A 285 -4.83 -17.03 -8.47
CA ASP A 285 -5.49 -15.86 -7.85
C ASP A 285 -7.02 -15.97 -7.75
N TYR A 286 -7.59 -16.99 -8.39
CA TYR A 286 -9.01 -17.26 -8.42
C TYR A 286 -9.27 -18.70 -8.02
N SER A 287 -10.18 -18.88 -7.07
CA SER A 287 -10.61 -20.20 -6.61
C SER A 287 -12.12 -20.31 -6.78
N GLU A 288 -12.58 -21.45 -7.26
CA GLU A 288 -14.02 -21.74 -7.26
C GLU A 288 -14.47 -22.03 -5.83
N LEU A 289 -15.47 -21.27 -5.39
CA LEU A 289 -16.10 -21.49 -4.11
C LEU A 289 -16.80 -22.86 -4.14
N THR A 290 -16.21 -23.85 -3.47
CA THR A 290 -16.62 -25.27 -3.50
C THR A 290 -16.62 -25.85 -2.08
N ARG A 291 -17.52 -26.82 -1.84
CA ARG A 291 -17.67 -27.46 -0.53
C ARG A 291 -16.33 -27.99 -0.02
N GLY A 292 -16.03 -27.75 1.26
CA GLY A 292 -14.81 -28.18 1.91
C GLY A 292 -13.65 -27.16 1.86
N LYS A 293 -13.79 -26.06 1.13
CA LYS A 293 -12.82 -24.96 1.17
C LYS A 293 -12.92 -24.19 2.49
N THR A 294 -11.78 -23.71 2.96
CA THR A 294 -11.70 -22.75 4.07
C THR A 294 -12.02 -21.35 3.55
N VAL A 295 -12.91 -20.66 4.23
CA VAL A 295 -13.33 -19.29 3.89
C VAL A 295 -13.19 -18.37 5.09
N ARG A 296 -13.00 -17.08 4.84
CA ARG A 296 -13.08 -16.03 5.85
C ARG A 296 -14.35 -15.22 5.65
N VAL A 297 -15.04 -14.91 6.75
CA VAL A 297 -16.16 -13.97 6.70
C VAL A 297 -15.64 -12.53 6.76
N THR A 298 -16.09 -11.68 5.84
CA THR A 298 -15.59 -10.30 5.70
C THR A 298 -16.45 -9.25 6.41
N VAL A 299 -17.63 -9.62 6.89
CA VAL A 299 -18.58 -8.67 7.52
C VAL A 299 -19.06 -9.15 8.90
N PRO A 300 -19.47 -8.22 9.79
CA PRO A 300 -20.10 -8.57 11.06
C PRO A 300 -21.36 -9.44 10.89
N PRO A 301 -21.71 -10.31 11.88
CA PRO A 301 -21.09 -10.43 13.20
C PRO A 301 -19.87 -11.37 13.26
N TYR A 302 -19.51 -12.04 12.16
CA TYR A 302 -18.45 -13.06 12.15
C TYR A 302 -17.16 -12.59 11.45
N ALA A 303 -16.99 -11.28 11.23
CA ALA A 303 -15.85 -10.71 10.52
C ALA A 303 -14.50 -11.22 11.05
N GLY A 304 -13.60 -11.60 10.14
CA GLY A 304 -12.27 -12.14 10.43
C GLY A 304 -12.24 -13.63 10.76
N GLN A 305 -13.38 -14.26 11.05
CA GLN A 305 -13.41 -15.68 11.42
C GLN A 305 -13.22 -16.59 10.19
N SER A 306 -12.35 -17.60 10.36
CA SER A 306 -12.23 -18.74 9.45
C SER A 306 -13.37 -19.73 9.66
N ALA A 307 -13.89 -20.28 8.56
CA ALA A 307 -14.96 -21.26 8.56
C ALA A 307 -14.77 -22.28 7.43
N LEU A 308 -15.32 -23.48 7.60
CA LEU A 308 -15.40 -24.48 6.54
C LEU A 308 -16.68 -24.27 5.73
N LEU A 309 -16.56 -24.19 4.41
CA LEU A 309 -17.73 -24.09 3.53
C LEU A 309 -18.46 -25.44 3.46
N VAL A 310 -19.67 -25.51 4.04
CA VAL A 310 -20.44 -26.76 4.13
C VAL A 310 -21.29 -26.99 2.90
N THR A 311 -22.11 -25.99 2.54
CA THR A 311 -23.06 -26.11 1.43
C THR A 311 -23.31 -24.75 0.80
N ILE A 312 -23.27 -24.68 -0.52
CA ILE A 312 -23.75 -23.51 -1.28
C ILE A 312 -25.25 -23.70 -1.53
N ARG A 313 -26.08 -22.76 -1.07
CA ARG A 313 -27.53 -22.85 -1.25
C ARG A 313 -27.87 -22.53 -2.71
N HIS A 314 -28.78 -23.32 -3.28
CA HIS A 314 -29.28 -23.07 -4.62
C HIS A 314 -30.27 -21.90 -4.63
N GLY A 315 -30.05 -20.96 -5.54
CA GLY A 315 -30.90 -19.78 -5.69
C GLY A 315 -30.78 -18.77 -4.56
N LEU A 316 -31.71 -17.81 -4.53
CA LEU A 316 -31.69 -16.73 -3.55
C LEU A 316 -32.26 -17.20 -2.21
N THR A 317 -31.46 -17.06 -1.15
CA THR A 317 -31.86 -17.30 0.23
C THR A 317 -32.38 -16.00 0.85
N LEU A 318 -33.55 -16.07 1.50
CA LEU A 318 -34.09 -14.97 2.29
C LEU A 318 -33.37 -14.91 3.64
N LEU A 319 -32.69 -13.80 3.90
CA LEU A 319 -31.99 -13.55 5.16
C LEU A 319 -32.90 -12.84 6.17
N ALA A 320 -32.48 -12.81 7.44
CA ALA A 320 -33.21 -12.15 8.53
C ALA A 320 -33.45 -10.64 8.28
N ASN A 321 -32.57 -10.00 7.50
CA ASN A 321 -32.72 -8.61 7.06
C ASN A 321 -33.64 -8.43 5.84
N SER A 322 -34.41 -9.46 5.47
CA SER A 322 -35.31 -9.50 4.31
C SER A 322 -34.65 -9.38 2.93
N GLN A 323 -33.31 -9.40 2.85
CA GLN A 323 -32.62 -9.47 1.57
C GLN A 323 -32.64 -10.88 1.00
N ARG A 324 -32.69 -10.97 -0.33
CA ARG A 324 -32.65 -12.24 -1.08
C ARG A 324 -31.34 -12.30 -1.84
N VAL A 325 -30.42 -13.14 -1.40
CA VAL A 325 -29.06 -13.22 -1.93
C VAL A 325 -28.60 -14.66 -2.10
N ASN A 326 -27.63 -14.89 -2.97
CA ASN A 326 -26.92 -16.17 -2.98
C ASN A 326 -26.16 -16.32 -1.67
N ALA A 327 -26.34 -17.44 -0.98
CA ALA A 327 -25.78 -17.67 0.34
C ALA A 327 -25.17 -19.07 0.45
N ALA A 328 -24.31 -19.25 1.44
CA ALA A 328 -23.79 -20.55 1.83
C ALA A 328 -23.91 -20.76 3.33
N ASP A 329 -23.98 -22.04 3.70
CA ASP A 329 -23.83 -22.48 5.07
C ASP A 329 -22.35 -22.76 5.33
N ILE A 330 -21.81 -22.09 6.35
CA ILE A 330 -20.42 -22.23 6.79
C ILE A 330 -20.39 -22.77 8.22
N GLN A 331 -19.39 -23.59 8.52
CA GLN A 331 -19.14 -24.09 9.87
C GLN A 331 -18.00 -23.29 10.51
N LEU A 332 -18.34 -22.52 11.54
CA LEU A 332 -17.36 -21.77 12.33
C LEU A 332 -16.51 -22.72 13.17
N SER A 333 -15.39 -22.23 13.70
CA SER A 333 -14.50 -22.99 14.61
C SER A 333 -15.23 -23.53 15.85
N THR A 334 -16.31 -22.86 16.28
CA THR A 334 -17.19 -23.26 17.39
C THR A 334 -18.14 -24.41 17.05
N THR A 335 -18.01 -25.03 15.86
CA THR A 335 -18.91 -26.05 15.28
C THR A 335 -20.32 -25.54 14.92
N GLN A 336 -20.62 -24.27 15.21
CA GLN A 336 -21.86 -23.63 14.80
C GLN A 336 -21.93 -23.47 13.28
N ILE A 337 -23.08 -23.82 12.69
CA ILE A 337 -23.37 -23.57 11.28
C ILE A 337 -24.18 -22.29 11.15
N VAL A 338 -23.74 -21.38 10.28
CA VAL A 338 -24.38 -20.09 10.02
C VAL A 338 -24.54 -19.87 8.52
N THR A 339 -25.58 -19.16 8.12
CA THR A 339 -25.82 -18.81 6.71
C THR A 339 -25.31 -17.41 6.42
N VAL A 340 -24.43 -17.28 5.43
CA VAL A 340 -23.77 -16.02 5.06
C VAL A 340 -23.89 -15.77 3.56
N PRO A 341 -24.11 -14.53 3.09
CA PRO A 341 -24.04 -14.19 1.67
C PRO A 341 -22.71 -14.61 1.05
N LEU A 342 -22.73 -15.14 -0.18
CA LEU A 342 -21.50 -15.52 -0.88
C LEU A 342 -20.55 -14.32 -1.11
N ALA A 343 -21.11 -13.13 -1.30
CA ALA A 343 -20.35 -11.89 -1.46
C ALA A 343 -19.56 -11.46 -0.21
N ASN A 344 -19.85 -12.07 0.94
CA ASN A 344 -19.21 -11.75 2.22
C ASN A 344 -18.22 -12.83 2.65
N LEU A 345 -17.82 -13.70 1.71
CA LEU A 345 -16.85 -14.76 1.92
C LEU A 345 -15.65 -14.54 1.03
N ASP A 346 -14.46 -14.58 1.61
CA ASP A 346 -13.19 -14.70 0.89
C ASP A 346 -12.71 -16.15 1.00
N VAL A 347 -12.17 -16.71 -0.08
CA VAL A 347 -11.48 -18.01 0.01
C VAL A 347 -10.11 -17.80 0.63
N LEU A 348 -9.77 -18.62 1.63
CA LEU A 348 -8.42 -18.70 2.18
C LEU A 348 -7.72 -19.91 1.56
N GLU A 349 -6.58 -19.67 0.92
CA GLU A 349 -5.78 -20.70 0.27
C GLU A 349 -4.32 -20.66 0.73
#